data_AF-A0A0J5GXZ8-F1
#
_entry.id   AF-A0A0J5GXZ8-F1
#
_cell.length_a   1.000
_cell.length_b   1.000
_cell.length_c   1.000
_cell.angle_alpha   90.00
_cell.angle_beta   90.00
_cell.angle_gamma   90.00
#
_symmetry.space_group_name_H-M   'P 1'
#
loop_
_entity.id
_entity.type
_entity.pdbx_description
1 polymer ?
#
loop_
_entity_poly.entity_id
_entity_poly.type
_entity_poly.pdbx_seq_one_letter_code
_entity_poly.pdbx_strand_id
1 'polypeptide(L)'
;KMDRSKRSTNSNNFNENGTIKKGRQTWIYSKKYEKLRKKRKELYRKITVQRKMSHEKMANDILSLGSDVRVETMRFQSLQKRAKNTTRNKKNGKINRKKRFGKSIANRAPAMLLTIIDRKLGYQGSSLKKIDTHATKASQFNHITGECSKKQLSERWNVFGEILIQRDLYSAFLIGNTTETLNSVDIKLCNAQWNNFVKLHHLEVAHLKQSQSKTLRWFIA
;
A
#
# COMPACT_ATOMS: atom_id res chain seq x y z
N LYS A 1 -4.29 -18.54 21.13
CA LYS A 1 -3.71 -19.85 21.54
C LYS A 1 -2.29 -19.70 22.09
N MET A 2 -1.30 -19.28 21.29
CA MET A 2 0.08 -19.09 21.77
C MET A 2 0.21 -18.03 22.89
N ASP A 3 -0.39 -16.85 22.73
CA ASP A 3 -0.31 -15.77 23.73
C ASP A 3 -0.89 -16.20 25.09
N ARG A 4 -2.08 -16.82 25.09
CA ARG A 4 -2.69 -17.42 26.29
C ARG A 4 -1.77 -18.44 26.97
N SER A 5 -1.17 -19.35 26.21
CA SER A 5 -0.26 -20.37 26.78
C SER A 5 1.00 -19.73 27.38
N LYS A 6 1.58 -18.73 26.71
CA LYS A 6 2.74 -17.97 27.21
C LYS A 6 2.40 -17.25 28.52
N ARG A 7 1.23 -16.62 28.61
CA ARG A 7 0.76 -15.93 29.82
C ARG A 7 0.54 -16.89 30.98
N SER A 8 -0.11 -18.02 30.73
CA SER A 8 -0.38 -19.03 31.77
C SER A 8 0.88 -19.69 32.31
N THR A 9 1.90 -19.91 31.49
CA THR A 9 3.19 -20.52 31.91
C THR A 9 4.15 -19.52 32.55
N ASN A 10 3.85 -18.22 32.48
CA ASN A 10 4.73 -17.15 32.94
C ASN A 10 3.92 -16.04 33.61
N SER A 11 2.94 -16.39 34.46
CA SER A 11 2.05 -15.43 35.14
C SER A 11 2.85 -14.34 35.86
N ASN A 12 3.94 -14.74 36.53
CA ASN A 12 4.83 -13.86 37.28
C ASN A 12 5.47 -12.75 36.44
N ASN A 13 5.54 -12.91 35.10
CA ASN A 13 6.13 -11.93 34.19
C ASN A 13 5.15 -10.82 33.76
N PHE A 14 3.88 -10.87 34.18
CA PHE A 14 2.85 -9.91 33.81
C PHE A 14 2.33 -9.11 35.02
N ASN A 15 1.99 -7.85 34.78
CA ASN A 15 1.25 -7.01 35.72
C ASN A 15 -0.24 -7.39 35.72
N GLU A 16 -0.99 -6.95 36.74
CA GLU A 16 -2.45 -7.15 36.83
C GLU A 16 -3.19 -6.60 35.60
N ASN A 17 -2.73 -5.45 35.08
CA ASN A 17 -3.26 -4.86 33.84
C ASN A 17 -2.86 -5.61 32.55
N GLY A 18 -2.18 -6.77 32.67
CA GLY A 18 -1.80 -7.65 31.57
C GLY A 18 -0.58 -7.19 30.75
N THR A 19 0.09 -6.10 31.15
CA THR A 19 1.36 -5.67 30.55
C THR A 19 2.53 -6.50 31.06
N ILE A 20 3.64 -6.55 30.31
CA ILE A 20 4.84 -7.29 30.73
C ILE A 20 5.60 -6.44 31.76
N LYS A 21 6.01 -7.05 32.89
CA LYS A 21 6.86 -6.40 33.89
C LYS A 21 8.20 -5.98 33.28
N LYS A 22 8.72 -4.83 33.71
CA LYS A 22 10.02 -4.31 33.24
C LYS A 22 11.16 -5.20 33.76
N GLY A 23 12.26 -5.28 33.01
CA GLY A 23 13.46 -6.06 33.37
C GLY A 23 13.69 -7.29 32.51
N ARG A 24 14.78 -8.01 32.79
CA ARG A 24 15.13 -9.27 32.11
C ARG A 24 14.20 -10.37 32.61
N GLN A 25 13.39 -10.90 31.70
CA GLN A 25 12.43 -11.96 32.01
C GLN A 25 12.89 -13.32 31.46
N THR A 26 12.82 -14.35 32.30
CA THR A 26 12.95 -15.73 31.87
C THR A 26 11.60 -16.21 31.32
N TRP A 27 11.60 -16.82 30.14
CA TRP A 27 10.40 -17.29 29.48
C TRP A 27 10.39 -18.81 29.38
N ILE A 28 9.41 -19.44 30.02
CA ILE A 28 9.16 -20.87 29.94
C ILE A 28 8.09 -21.12 28.88
N TYR A 29 8.36 -22.02 27.95
CA TYR A 29 7.43 -22.36 26.87
C TYR A 29 7.04 -23.83 26.95
N SER A 30 5.73 -24.11 26.88
CA SER A 30 5.25 -25.49 26.82
C SER A 30 5.65 -26.16 25.50
N LYS A 31 5.77 -27.49 25.49
CA LYS A 31 6.01 -28.28 24.26
C LYS A 31 5.01 -27.94 23.15
N LYS A 32 3.73 -27.69 23.52
CA LYS A 32 2.67 -27.28 22.58
C LYS A 32 2.91 -25.87 22.02
N TYR A 33 3.36 -24.92 22.85
CA TYR A 33 3.73 -23.58 22.39
C TYR A 33 4.85 -23.65 21.34
N GLU A 34 5.91 -24.42 21.61
CA GLU A 34 7.03 -24.56 20.68
C GLU A 34 6.63 -25.21 19.35
N LYS A 35 5.80 -26.25 19.38
CA LYS A 35 5.21 -26.82 18.15
C LYS A 35 4.45 -25.77 17.33
N LEU A 36 3.61 -24.96 17.97
CA LEU A 36 2.89 -23.88 17.30
C LEU A 36 3.81 -22.77 16.79
N ARG A 37 4.87 -22.43 17.53
CA ARG A 37 5.89 -21.44 17.13
C ARG A 37 6.61 -21.89 15.87
N LYS A 38 7.04 -23.16 15.80
CA LYS A 38 7.67 -23.77 14.61
C LYS A 38 6.71 -23.73 13.41
N LYS A 39 5.46 -24.18 13.58
CA LYS A 39 4.44 -24.12 12.51
C LYS A 39 4.21 -22.69 12.01
N ARG A 40 4.13 -21.72 12.93
CA ARG A 40 4.01 -20.30 12.58
C ARG A 40 5.24 -19.84 11.78
N LYS A 41 6.45 -20.11 12.25
CA LYS A 41 7.70 -19.73 11.54
C LYS A 41 7.70 -20.25 10.10
N GLU A 42 7.33 -21.51 9.90
CA GLU A 42 7.29 -22.11 8.56
C GLU A 42 6.24 -21.48 7.65
N LEU A 43 5.04 -21.21 8.17
CA LEU A 43 4.01 -20.49 7.38
C LEU A 43 4.47 -19.10 6.94
N TYR A 44 5.12 -18.36 7.84
CA TYR A 44 5.67 -17.05 7.48
C TYR A 44 6.81 -17.16 6.47
N ARG A 45 7.68 -18.18 6.57
CA ARG A 45 8.73 -18.44 5.57
C ARG A 45 8.12 -18.67 4.18
N LYS A 46 7.11 -19.54 4.07
CA LYS A 46 6.40 -19.81 2.80
C LYS A 46 5.77 -18.54 2.21
N ILE A 47 5.06 -17.76 3.04
CA ILE A 47 4.44 -16.49 2.61
C ILE A 47 5.49 -15.50 2.10
N THR A 48 6.63 -15.38 2.79
CA THR A 48 7.72 -14.48 2.38
C THR A 48 8.29 -14.88 1.03
N VAL A 49 8.56 -16.17 0.82
CA VAL A 49 9.10 -16.69 -0.45
C VAL A 49 8.10 -16.45 -1.59
N GLN A 50 6.83 -16.83 -1.40
CA GLN A 50 5.79 -16.63 -2.42
C GLN A 50 5.62 -15.16 -2.78
N ARG A 51 5.66 -14.26 -1.79
CA ARG A 51 5.54 -12.83 -2.03
C ARG A 51 6.72 -12.27 -2.81
N LYS A 52 7.95 -12.66 -2.45
CA LYS A 52 9.14 -12.25 -3.20
C LYS A 52 9.01 -12.70 -4.65
N MET A 53 8.68 -13.97 -4.89
CA MET A 53 8.49 -14.51 -6.23
C MET A 53 7.40 -13.76 -7.02
N SER A 54 6.25 -13.47 -6.40
CA SER A 54 5.19 -12.68 -7.01
C SER A 54 5.66 -11.28 -7.41
N HIS A 55 6.45 -10.63 -6.55
CA HIS A 55 6.98 -9.29 -6.81
C HIS A 55 8.09 -9.29 -7.86
N GLU A 56 8.90 -10.35 -7.94
CA GLU A 56 9.89 -10.53 -9.00
C GLU A 56 9.22 -10.63 -10.38
N LYS A 57 8.10 -11.37 -10.47
CA LYS A 57 7.29 -11.47 -11.69
C LYS A 57 6.65 -10.13 -12.05
N MET A 58 5.96 -9.51 -11.10
CA MET A 58 5.33 -8.20 -11.29
C MET A 58 6.35 -7.12 -11.71
N ALA A 59 7.57 -7.15 -11.16
CA ALA A 59 8.62 -6.23 -11.57
C ALA A 59 9.06 -6.49 -13.02
N ASN A 60 9.13 -7.75 -13.48
CA ASN A 60 9.40 -8.04 -14.89
C ASN A 60 8.29 -7.53 -15.79
N ASP A 61 7.02 -7.74 -15.39
CA ASP A 61 5.86 -7.27 -16.15
C ASP A 61 5.81 -5.75 -16.26
N ILE A 62 6.25 -5.02 -15.22
CA ILE A 62 6.36 -3.56 -15.27
C ILE A 62 7.50 -3.15 -16.22
N LEU A 63 8.66 -3.81 -16.11
CA LEU A 63 9.84 -3.46 -16.90
C LEU A 63 9.74 -3.85 -18.38
N SER A 64 8.86 -4.79 -18.74
CA SER A 64 8.54 -5.05 -20.13
C SER A 64 7.72 -3.93 -20.79
N LEU A 65 7.05 -3.10 -19.99
CA LEU A 65 6.31 -1.92 -20.47
C LEU A 65 7.22 -0.69 -20.64
N GLY A 66 8.28 -0.59 -19.84
CA GLY A 66 9.25 0.50 -19.95
C GLY A 66 10.19 0.61 -18.74
N SER A 67 11.27 1.39 -18.91
CA SER A 67 12.30 1.61 -17.89
C SER A 67 12.11 2.91 -17.08
N ASP A 68 11.29 3.86 -17.53
CA ASP A 68 10.97 5.07 -16.76
C ASP A 68 9.83 4.80 -15.77
N VAL A 69 10.18 4.29 -14.58
CA VAL A 69 9.21 3.98 -13.53
C VAL A 69 9.21 5.08 -12.47
N ARG A 70 8.05 5.75 -12.36
CA ARG A 70 7.83 6.86 -11.42
C ARG A 70 6.81 6.47 -10.35
N VAL A 71 7.09 6.78 -9.08
CA VAL A 71 6.22 6.42 -7.94
C VAL A 71 6.10 7.55 -6.92
N GLU A 72 5.00 7.58 -6.17
CA GLU A 72 4.85 8.49 -5.04
C GLU A 72 5.86 8.19 -3.92
N THR A 73 6.39 9.25 -3.30
CA THR A 73 7.20 9.13 -2.10
C THR A 73 6.33 8.78 -0.90
N MET A 74 6.42 7.52 -0.44
CA MET A 74 5.59 6.98 0.63
C MET A 74 6.36 6.60 1.90
N ARG A 75 5.91 7.09 3.06
CA ARG A 75 6.46 6.72 4.38
C ARG A 75 5.78 5.47 4.96
N PHE A 76 6.09 4.28 4.43
CA PHE A 76 5.44 3.02 4.82
C PHE A 76 5.53 2.72 6.33
N GLN A 77 6.62 3.09 7.00
CA GLN A 77 6.79 2.93 8.44
C GLN A 77 5.73 3.73 9.21
N SER A 78 5.41 4.94 8.77
CA SER A 78 4.37 5.78 9.38
C SER A 78 2.97 5.19 9.19
N LEU A 79 2.69 4.59 8.04
CA LEU A 79 1.42 3.91 7.76
C LEU A 79 1.23 2.61 8.55
N GLN A 80 2.32 1.96 8.96
CA GLN A 80 2.30 0.77 9.78
C GLN A 80 1.85 1.06 11.23
N LYS A 81 2.10 2.27 11.73
CA LYS A 81 1.85 2.65 13.14
C LYS A 81 0.37 2.44 13.51
N ARG A 82 0.12 2.12 14.78
CA ARG A 82 -1.23 2.04 15.35
C ARG A 82 -1.68 3.40 15.86
N ALA A 83 -2.99 3.63 15.98
CA ALA A 83 -3.49 4.83 16.65
C ALA A 83 -2.93 4.88 18.08
N LYS A 84 -2.52 6.06 18.54
CA LYS A 84 -1.97 6.25 19.90
C LYS A 84 -3.08 6.12 20.95
N ASN A 85 -4.19 6.79 20.72
CA ASN A 85 -5.29 6.86 21.67
C ASN A 85 -6.20 5.63 21.58
N THR A 86 -6.72 5.20 22.72
CA THR A 86 -7.70 4.13 22.82
C THR A 86 -9.08 4.77 22.88
N THR A 87 -9.92 4.53 21.87
CA THR A 87 -11.31 5.00 21.86
C THR A 87 -12.26 3.84 22.13
N ARG A 88 -13.44 4.13 22.68
CA ARG A 88 -14.50 3.14 22.91
C ARG A 88 -15.70 3.46 22.03
N ASN A 89 -16.42 2.43 21.62
CA ASN A 89 -17.68 2.57 20.90
C ASN A 89 -18.76 3.05 21.88
N LYS A 90 -19.42 4.17 21.56
CA LYS A 90 -20.44 4.79 22.40
C LYS A 90 -21.65 3.89 22.66
N LYS A 91 -21.98 2.98 21.74
CA LYS A 91 -23.17 2.11 21.82
C LYS A 91 -22.95 0.85 22.66
N ASN A 92 -21.76 0.24 22.61
CA ASN A 92 -21.52 -1.07 23.24
C ASN A 92 -20.31 -1.11 24.20
N GLY A 93 -19.66 0.04 24.45
CA GLY A 93 -18.53 0.17 25.38
C GLY A 93 -17.23 -0.52 24.95
N LYS A 94 -17.22 -1.27 23.84
CA LYS A 94 -16.05 -2.03 23.37
C LYS A 94 -14.95 -1.10 22.87
N ILE A 95 -13.70 -1.50 23.11
CA ILE A 95 -12.53 -0.77 22.62
C ILE A 95 -12.47 -0.86 21.10
N ASN A 96 -12.35 0.30 20.43
CA ASN A 96 -12.20 0.39 19.00
C ASN A 96 -10.83 -0.12 18.54
N ARG A 97 -10.80 -0.66 17.31
CA ARG A 97 -9.59 -1.23 16.72
C ARG A 97 -8.56 -0.14 16.40
N LYS A 98 -7.45 -0.11 17.14
CA LYS A 98 -6.31 0.80 16.89
C LYS A 98 -5.45 0.45 15.65
N LYS A 99 -5.88 -0.44 14.76
CA LYS A 99 -5.05 -0.89 13.62
C LYS A 99 -5.24 0.07 12.44
N ARG A 100 -4.13 0.48 11.82
CA ARG A 100 -4.10 1.17 10.52
C ARG A 100 -3.73 0.17 9.41
N PHE A 101 -2.77 0.50 8.55
CA PHE A 101 -2.37 -0.30 7.40
C PHE A 101 -1.32 -1.37 7.71
N GLY A 102 -0.84 -1.49 8.95
CA GLY A 102 0.26 -2.39 9.27
C GLY A 102 0.03 -3.86 8.89
N LYS A 103 -1.20 -4.36 8.96
CA LYS A 103 -1.52 -5.72 8.48
C LYS A 103 -1.52 -5.82 6.95
N SER A 104 -2.05 -4.82 6.26
CA SER A 104 -2.05 -4.75 4.80
C SER A 104 -0.64 -4.64 4.25
N ILE A 105 0.19 -3.76 4.82
CA ILE A 105 1.62 -3.60 4.47
C ILE A 105 2.37 -4.91 4.75
N ALA A 106 2.14 -5.56 5.89
CA ALA A 106 2.77 -6.84 6.21
C ALA A 106 2.35 -7.97 5.27
N ASN A 107 1.20 -7.87 4.59
CA ASN A 107 0.72 -8.87 3.65
C ASN A 107 1.15 -8.56 2.20
N ARG A 108 1.07 -7.29 1.77
CA ARG A 108 1.33 -6.85 0.39
C ARG A 108 2.78 -6.45 0.13
N ALA A 109 3.50 -5.98 1.16
CA ALA A 109 4.87 -5.49 1.11
C ALA A 109 5.19 -4.58 -0.10
N PRO A 110 4.51 -3.44 -0.26
CA PRO A 110 4.76 -2.53 -1.39
C PRO A 110 6.22 -2.04 -1.43
N ALA A 111 6.84 -1.76 -0.28
CA ALA A 111 8.24 -1.37 -0.22
C ALA A 111 9.18 -2.43 -0.84
N MET A 112 8.90 -3.72 -0.68
CA MET A 112 9.69 -4.80 -1.27
C MET A 112 9.56 -4.81 -2.80
N LEU A 113 8.37 -4.57 -3.33
CA LEU A 113 8.17 -4.44 -4.78
C LEU A 113 9.00 -3.28 -5.34
N LEU A 114 8.95 -2.11 -4.70
CA LEU A 114 9.75 -0.96 -5.12
C LEU A 114 11.26 -1.25 -5.09
N THR A 115 11.76 -1.90 -4.05
CA THR A 115 13.17 -2.32 -3.97
C THR A 115 13.55 -3.31 -5.07
N ILE A 116 12.66 -4.23 -5.43
CA ILE A 116 12.91 -5.19 -6.51
C ILE A 116 12.95 -4.49 -7.87
N ILE A 117 12.02 -3.58 -8.14
CA ILE A 117 12.00 -2.79 -9.39
C ILE A 117 13.27 -1.96 -9.50
N ASP A 118 13.63 -1.22 -8.44
CA ASP A 118 14.82 -0.36 -8.42
C ASP A 118 16.11 -1.15 -8.66
N ARG A 119 16.26 -2.32 -8.00
CA ARG A 119 17.39 -3.23 -8.24
C ARG A 119 17.47 -3.67 -9.71
N LYS A 120 16.34 -3.98 -10.34
CA LYS A 120 16.31 -4.46 -11.73
C LYS A 120 16.58 -3.35 -12.73
N LEU A 121 16.04 -2.15 -12.50
CA LEU A 121 16.40 -0.95 -13.25
C LEU A 121 17.90 -0.68 -13.18
N GLY A 122 18.51 -0.89 -12.01
CA GLY A 122 19.96 -0.75 -11.82
C GLY A 122 20.79 -1.64 -12.75
N TYR A 123 20.28 -2.82 -13.16
CA TYR A 123 20.95 -3.67 -14.15
C TYR A 123 20.98 -3.06 -15.56
N GLN A 124 20.12 -2.09 -15.83
CA GLN A 124 20.01 -1.36 -17.10
C GLN A 124 20.56 0.07 -16.98
N GLY A 125 21.30 0.39 -15.90
CA GLY A 125 21.81 1.74 -15.66
C GLY A 125 20.73 2.78 -15.33
N SER A 126 19.52 2.34 -14.98
CA SER A 126 18.39 3.19 -14.62
C SER A 126 18.05 3.05 -13.12
N SER A 127 17.15 3.89 -12.61
CA SER A 127 16.72 3.85 -11.20
C SER A 127 15.24 4.20 -11.06
N LEU A 128 14.61 3.71 -10.00
CA LEU A 128 13.23 4.04 -9.68
C LEU A 128 13.10 5.51 -9.28
N LYS A 129 12.33 6.29 -10.04
CA LYS A 129 12.12 7.72 -9.77
C LYS A 129 11.02 7.91 -8.72
N LYS A 130 11.32 8.64 -7.64
CA LYS A 130 10.35 8.99 -6.60
C LYS A 130 9.97 10.45 -6.73
N ILE A 131 8.70 10.71 -6.97
CA ILE A 131 8.20 12.08 -7.14
C ILE A 131 8.00 12.77 -5.79
N ASP A 132 8.07 14.11 -5.81
CA ASP A 132 7.61 14.92 -4.70
C ASP A 132 6.08 14.94 -4.68
N THR A 133 5.50 14.06 -3.88
CA THR A 133 4.05 13.92 -3.70
C THR A 133 3.40 15.19 -3.16
N HIS A 134 4.12 16.01 -2.38
CA HIS A 134 3.58 17.23 -1.80
C HIS A 134 3.53 18.38 -2.80
N ALA A 135 4.53 18.46 -3.67
CA ALA A 135 4.56 19.44 -4.75
C ALA A 135 3.56 19.08 -5.87
N THR A 136 3.60 17.84 -6.36
CA THR A 136 2.75 17.38 -7.48
C THR A 136 1.27 17.26 -7.12
N LYS A 137 0.94 16.79 -5.90
CA LYS A 137 -0.45 16.60 -5.43
C LYS A 137 -1.33 15.85 -6.44
N ALA A 138 -0.83 14.78 -7.06
CA ALA A 138 -1.46 14.08 -8.19
C ALA A 138 -2.93 13.67 -7.95
N SER A 139 -3.31 13.34 -6.70
CA SER A 139 -4.71 13.01 -6.37
C SER A 139 -5.67 14.20 -6.33
N GLN A 140 -5.15 15.44 -6.37
CA GLN A 140 -5.88 16.70 -6.25
C GLN A 140 -5.74 17.58 -7.49
N PHE A 141 -4.61 17.48 -8.20
CA PHE A 141 -4.27 18.33 -9.33
C PHE A 141 -5.08 18.01 -10.59
N ASN A 142 -5.60 19.04 -11.25
CA ASN A 142 -6.27 18.97 -12.54
C ASN A 142 -5.37 19.56 -13.62
N HIS A 143 -4.90 18.76 -14.58
CA HIS A 143 -3.99 19.25 -15.63
C HIS A 143 -4.70 20.15 -16.66
N ILE A 144 -6.02 20.05 -16.80
CA ILE A 144 -6.81 20.86 -17.73
C ILE A 144 -6.95 22.29 -17.20
N THR A 145 -7.30 22.44 -15.91
CA THR A 145 -7.50 23.76 -15.29
C THR A 145 -6.23 24.31 -14.63
N GLY A 146 -5.25 23.45 -14.34
CA GLY A 146 -4.05 23.81 -13.57
C GLY A 146 -4.29 23.92 -12.06
N GLU A 147 -5.49 23.58 -11.57
CA GLU A 147 -5.88 23.81 -10.18
C GLU A 147 -5.82 22.53 -9.32
N CYS A 148 -5.63 22.71 -8.01
CA CYS A 148 -5.71 21.63 -7.03
C CYS A 148 -7.00 21.73 -6.22
N SER A 149 -7.82 20.68 -6.24
CA SER A 149 -9.00 20.58 -5.36
C SER A 149 -8.83 19.45 -4.35
N LYS A 150 -9.18 19.73 -3.08
CA LYS A 150 -9.18 18.70 -2.04
C LYS A 150 -10.32 17.72 -2.31
N LYS A 151 -10.01 16.43 -2.19
CA LYS A 151 -10.97 15.33 -2.42
C LYS A 151 -11.06 14.42 -1.21
N GLN A 152 -12.25 13.88 -0.98
CA GLN A 152 -12.44 12.85 0.02
C GLN A 152 -11.91 11.51 -0.49
N LEU A 153 -11.50 10.63 0.44
CA LEU A 153 -11.02 9.30 0.05
C LEU A 153 -12.09 8.46 -0.65
N SER A 154 -13.38 8.70 -0.33
CA SER A 154 -14.56 8.09 -0.95
C SER A 154 -14.86 8.62 -2.34
N GLU A 155 -14.34 9.78 -2.74
CA GLU A 155 -14.50 10.30 -4.09
C GLU A 155 -13.49 9.59 -4.99
N ARG A 156 -13.98 8.60 -5.75
CA ARG A 156 -13.16 7.69 -6.58
C ARG A 156 -13.11 8.09 -8.05
N TRP A 157 -13.90 9.07 -8.45
CA TRP A 157 -14.05 9.51 -9.84
C TRP A 157 -13.80 11.01 -9.97
N ASN A 158 -13.14 11.38 -11.06
CA ASN A 158 -12.94 12.74 -11.51
C ASN A 158 -13.88 13.02 -12.68
N VAL A 159 -14.47 14.21 -12.69
CA VAL A 159 -15.39 14.66 -13.74
C VAL A 159 -14.66 15.70 -14.59
N PHE A 160 -14.56 15.45 -15.90
CA PHE A 160 -13.98 16.37 -16.88
C PHE A 160 -15.00 16.60 -17.99
N GLY A 161 -15.87 17.60 -17.82
CA GLY A 161 -17.06 17.73 -18.67
C GLY A 161 -17.93 16.49 -18.53
N GLU A 162 -18.15 15.77 -19.64
CA GLU A 162 -18.92 14.52 -19.68
C GLU A 162 -18.07 13.26 -19.39
N ILE A 163 -16.75 13.41 -19.26
CA ILE A 163 -15.82 12.28 -19.10
C ILE A 163 -15.62 11.97 -17.62
N LEU A 164 -15.85 10.70 -17.24
CA LEU A 164 -15.58 10.18 -15.91
C LEU A 164 -14.29 9.37 -15.88
N ILE A 165 -13.30 9.84 -15.12
CA ILE A 165 -12.01 9.16 -14.99
C ILE A 165 -11.79 8.69 -13.55
N GLN A 166 -11.37 7.44 -13.41
CA GLN A 166 -11.03 6.83 -12.14
C GLN A 166 -9.82 7.57 -11.50
N ARG A 167 -9.97 8.00 -10.25
CA ARG A 167 -9.04 8.91 -9.57
C ARG A 167 -7.61 8.40 -9.48
N ASP A 168 -7.43 7.12 -9.15
CA ASP A 168 -6.10 6.53 -8.97
C ASP A 168 -5.41 6.31 -10.33
N LEU A 169 -6.15 5.93 -11.39
CA LEU A 169 -5.64 5.85 -12.77
C LEU A 169 -5.23 7.23 -13.27
N TYR A 170 -6.05 8.26 -13.00
CA TYR A 170 -5.70 9.64 -13.32
C TYR A 170 -4.46 10.12 -12.55
N SER A 171 -4.35 9.77 -11.26
CA SER A 171 -3.15 10.10 -10.48
C SER A 171 -1.92 9.44 -11.07
N ALA A 172 -1.99 8.16 -11.47
CA ALA A 172 -0.90 7.45 -12.13
C ALA A 172 -0.52 8.10 -13.47
N PHE A 173 -1.51 8.53 -14.26
CA PHE A 173 -1.29 9.30 -15.50
C PHE A 173 -0.52 10.59 -15.25
N LEU A 174 -0.89 11.37 -14.23
CA LEU A 174 -0.16 12.59 -13.88
C LEU A 174 1.26 12.29 -13.40
N ILE A 175 1.46 11.24 -12.60
CA ILE A 175 2.76 10.83 -12.09
C ILE A 175 3.70 10.41 -13.24
N GLY A 176 3.17 9.65 -14.20
CA GLY A 176 3.90 9.25 -15.40
C GLY A 176 4.31 10.42 -16.29
N ASN A 177 3.55 11.52 -16.23
CA ASN A 177 3.77 12.75 -16.98
C ASN A 177 4.37 13.87 -16.11
N THR A 178 5.25 13.53 -15.18
CA THR A 178 5.98 14.55 -14.41
C THR A 178 7.15 15.14 -15.21
N THR A 179 7.64 16.30 -14.82
CA THR A 179 8.90 16.85 -15.34
C THR A 179 10.10 16.03 -14.82
N GLU A 180 11.28 16.20 -15.42
CA GLU A 180 12.50 15.52 -14.96
C GLU A 180 12.94 15.92 -13.54
N THR A 181 12.48 17.07 -13.03
CA THR A 181 12.67 17.48 -11.63
C THR A 181 11.76 16.75 -10.65
N LEU A 182 10.79 15.96 -11.14
CA LEU A 182 9.89 15.10 -10.38
C LEU A 182 9.02 15.81 -9.32
N ASN A 183 8.90 17.13 -9.41
CA ASN A 183 8.14 17.96 -8.46
C ASN A 183 6.95 18.68 -9.10
N SER A 184 6.80 18.61 -10.42
CA SER A 184 5.67 19.19 -11.16
C SER A 184 5.20 18.26 -12.27
N VAL A 185 3.94 18.43 -12.68
CA VAL A 185 3.36 17.73 -13.82
C VAL A 185 3.65 18.51 -15.09
N ASP A 186 4.06 17.83 -16.16
CA ASP A 186 4.18 18.40 -17.49
C ASP A 186 2.80 18.45 -18.16
N ILE A 187 2.17 19.62 -18.09
CA ILE A 187 0.82 19.85 -18.64
C ILE A 187 0.81 19.66 -20.15
N LYS A 188 1.86 20.06 -20.87
CA LYS A 188 1.92 19.92 -22.33
C LYS A 188 1.94 18.45 -22.72
N LEU A 189 2.74 17.65 -22.02
CA LEU A 189 2.80 16.21 -22.23
C LEU A 189 1.48 15.52 -21.85
N CYS A 190 0.85 15.91 -20.73
CA CYS A 190 -0.48 15.42 -20.37
C CYS A 190 -1.50 15.71 -21.48
N ASN A 191 -1.56 16.94 -21.98
CA ASN A 191 -2.50 17.32 -23.04
C ASN A 191 -2.27 16.49 -24.32
N ALA A 192 -1.00 16.27 -24.70
CA ALA A 192 -0.65 15.45 -25.85
C ALA A 192 -1.06 13.97 -25.70
N GLN A 193 -1.00 13.42 -24.48
CA GLN A 193 -1.31 12.02 -24.21
C GLN A 193 -2.76 11.77 -23.79
N TRP A 194 -3.53 12.82 -23.49
CA TRP A 194 -4.84 12.73 -22.84
C TRP A 194 -5.82 11.83 -23.57
N ASN A 195 -5.98 12.02 -24.89
CA ASN A 195 -6.94 11.27 -25.69
C ASN A 195 -6.63 9.76 -25.68
N ASN A 196 -5.36 9.39 -25.78
CA ASN A 196 -4.94 7.98 -25.72
C ASN A 196 -5.16 7.40 -24.31
N PHE A 197 -4.83 8.17 -23.26
CA PHE A 197 -5.09 7.76 -21.89
C PHE A 197 -6.58 7.52 -21.64
N VAL A 198 -7.48 8.42 -22.05
CA VAL A 198 -8.93 8.26 -21.87
C VAL A 198 -9.44 7.00 -22.56
N LYS A 199 -8.96 6.71 -23.78
CA LYS A 199 -9.30 5.49 -24.52
C LYS A 199 -8.89 4.23 -23.74
N LEU A 200 -7.63 4.14 -23.32
CA LEU A 200 -7.11 3.00 -22.56
C LEU A 200 -7.79 2.85 -21.20
N HIS A 201 -8.05 3.97 -20.54
CA HIS A 201 -8.79 4.03 -19.27
C HIS A 201 -10.18 3.41 -19.40
N HIS A 202 -10.97 3.80 -20.41
CA HIS A 202 -12.32 3.25 -20.60
C HIS A 202 -12.31 1.76 -20.91
N LEU A 203 -11.34 1.29 -21.70
CA LEU A 203 -11.15 -0.13 -21.97
C LEU A 203 -10.89 -0.92 -20.68
N GLU A 204 -9.97 -0.43 -19.84
CA GLU A 204 -9.65 -1.11 -18.57
C GLU A 204 -10.82 -1.03 -17.57
N VAL A 205 -11.52 0.10 -17.48
CA VAL A 205 -12.73 0.19 -16.63
C VAL A 205 -13.81 -0.78 -17.09
N ALA A 206 -14.03 -0.93 -18.39
CA ALA A 206 -15.00 -1.89 -18.95
C ALA A 206 -14.58 -3.33 -18.63
N HIS A 207 -13.30 -3.66 -18.81
CA HIS A 207 -12.74 -4.96 -18.45
C HIS A 207 -12.91 -5.26 -16.94
N LEU A 208 -12.62 -4.30 -16.06
CA LEU A 208 -12.79 -4.46 -14.61
C LEU A 208 -14.26 -4.64 -14.19
N LYS A 209 -15.22 -3.99 -14.88
CA LYS A 209 -16.65 -4.19 -14.65
C LYS A 209 -17.11 -5.60 -14.98
N GLN A 210 -16.52 -6.22 -15.99
CA GLN A 210 -16.80 -7.61 -16.39
C GLN A 210 -16.04 -8.64 -15.53
N SER A 211 -15.01 -8.21 -14.81
CA SER A 211 -14.20 -9.09 -13.97
C SER A 211 -15.01 -9.70 -12.81
N GLN A 212 -14.96 -11.02 -12.67
CA GLN A 212 -15.55 -11.73 -11.53
C GLN A 212 -14.77 -11.51 -10.22
N SER A 213 -13.61 -10.85 -10.29
CA SER A 213 -12.72 -10.63 -9.15
C SER A 213 -13.34 -9.69 -8.11
N LYS A 214 -13.73 -10.25 -6.96
CA LYS A 214 -14.25 -9.47 -5.82
C LYS A 214 -13.21 -8.51 -5.22
N THR A 215 -11.91 -8.70 -5.51
CA THR A 215 -10.84 -7.90 -4.89
C THR A 215 -10.69 -6.50 -5.47
N LEU A 216 -11.23 -6.23 -6.66
CA LEU A 216 -11.11 -4.92 -7.35
C LEU A 216 -12.43 -4.17 -7.46
N ARG A 217 -13.55 -4.71 -6.94
CA ARG A 217 -14.86 -4.03 -7.01
C ARG A 217 -14.82 -2.62 -6.43
N TRP A 218 -14.13 -2.42 -5.31
CA TRP A 218 -13.98 -1.11 -4.67
C TRP A 218 -13.24 -0.06 -5.55
N PHE A 219 -12.48 -0.52 -6.55
CA PHE A 219 -11.67 0.35 -7.39
C PHE A 219 -12.52 1.14 -8.39
N ILE A 220 -13.60 0.51 -8.86
CA ILE A 220 -14.57 1.02 -9.83
C ILE A 220 -15.97 1.24 -9.22
N ALA A 221 -16.09 1.11 -7.89
CA ALA A 221 -17.32 1.36 -7.14
C ALA A 221 -17.63 2.85 -7.01
#